data_AF-A0A7W9Q4T7-F1
#
_entry.id   AF-A0A7W9Q4T7-F1
#
_cell.length_a   1.000
_cell.length_b   1.000
_cell.length_c   1.000
_cell.angle_alpha   90.00
_cell.angle_beta   90.00
_cell.angle_gamma   90.00
#
_symmetry.space_group_name_H-M   'P 1'
#
loop_
_entity.id
_entity.type
_entity.pdbx_description
1 polymer ?
#
loop_
_entity_poly.entity_id
_entity_poly.type
_entity_poly.pdbx_seq_one_letter_code
_entity_poly.pdbx_strand_id
1 'polypeptide(L)'
;MPMLAHTPRHGPAPDPDSLIRIATVTAGEIRRLVDACISRGDQFLIVLLSETGLRIREALGLRHESLRLRAREVRVVPRESDVNAARVQ
;
A
#
# COMPACT_ATOMS: atom_id res chain seq x y z
N MET A 1 1.79 -2.73 51.02
CA MET A 1 1.85 -3.00 49.56
C MET A 1 2.85 -2.04 48.94
N PRO A 2 4.07 -2.45 48.56
CA PRO A 2 5.01 -1.53 47.92
C PRO A 2 4.74 -1.46 46.42
N MET A 3 4.63 -0.24 45.87
CA MET A 3 4.60 0.02 44.43
C MET A 3 5.96 -0.31 43.83
N LEU A 4 5.98 -1.13 42.78
CA LEU A 4 7.17 -1.29 41.93
C LEU A 4 7.38 0.01 41.14
N ALA A 5 8.48 0.71 41.44
CA ALA A 5 8.97 1.77 40.58
C ALA A 5 9.48 1.14 39.26
N HIS A 6 8.87 1.52 38.14
CA HIS A 6 9.42 1.25 36.82
C HIS A 6 10.64 2.17 36.63
N THR A 7 11.85 1.67 36.91
CA THR A 7 13.08 2.32 36.46
C THR A 7 13.13 2.27 34.93
N PRO A 8 13.29 3.42 34.23
CA PRO A 8 13.46 3.42 32.80
C PRO A 8 14.76 2.68 32.46
N ARG A 9 14.64 1.66 31.62
CA ARG A 9 15.75 0.89 31.08
C ARG A 9 16.62 1.84 30.25
N HIS A 10 17.78 2.24 30.78
CA HIS A 10 18.82 2.93 30.02
C HIS A 10 19.47 1.91 29.08
N GLY A 11 18.77 1.57 28.00
CA GLY A 11 19.38 0.91 26.85
C GLY A 11 20.20 1.93 26.05
N PRO A 12 21.21 1.49 25.28
CA PRO A 12 21.94 2.39 24.40
C PRO A 12 20.96 3.15 23.50
N ALA A 13 21.27 4.43 23.24
CA ALA A 13 20.47 5.25 22.33
C ALA A 13 20.27 4.49 21.00
N PRO A 14 19.08 4.54 20.39
CA PRO A 14 18.85 3.90 19.10
C PRO A 14 19.90 4.41 18.11
N ASP A 15 20.49 3.48 17.36
CA ASP A 15 21.47 3.77 16.32
C ASP A 15 20.91 4.87 15.39
N PRO A 16 21.60 6.01 15.20
CA PRO A 16 21.14 7.09 14.33
C PRO A 16 20.93 6.62 12.88
N ASP A 17 21.53 5.50 12.47
CA ASP A 17 21.36 4.89 11.15
C ASP A 17 20.15 3.92 11.07
N SER A 18 19.41 3.73 12.17
CA SER A 18 18.19 2.90 12.21
C SER A 18 16.94 3.60 11.66
N LEU A 19 17.07 4.81 11.12
CA LEU A 19 15.97 5.52 10.48
C LEU A 19 15.76 4.97 9.06
N ILE A 20 14.92 3.94 8.92
CA ILE A 20 14.37 3.54 7.62
C ILE A 20 13.62 4.76 7.04
N ARG A 21 14.31 5.53 6.19
CA ARG A 21 13.69 6.62 5.43
C ARG A 21 13.00 6.01 4.23
N ILE A 22 11.68 5.92 4.30
CA ILE A 22 10.86 5.53 3.14
C ILE A 22 10.82 6.73 2.19
N ALA A 23 11.49 6.60 1.04
CA ALA A 23 11.47 7.59 -0.02
C ALA A 23 10.19 7.45 -0.87
N THR A 24 9.61 8.57 -1.29
CA THR A 24 8.48 8.59 -2.22
C THR A 24 8.97 8.48 -3.66
N VAL A 25 8.26 7.70 -4.48
CA VAL A 25 8.60 7.51 -5.89
C VAL A 25 8.08 8.68 -6.73
N THR A 26 8.90 9.18 -7.65
CA THR A 26 8.55 10.25 -8.58
C THR A 26 7.74 9.72 -9.78
N ALA A 27 7.01 10.59 -10.46
CA ALA A 27 6.27 10.21 -11.69
C ALA A 27 7.18 9.60 -12.78
N GLY A 28 8.43 10.08 -12.91
CA GLY A 28 9.40 9.54 -13.86
C GLY A 28 9.90 8.14 -13.48
N GLU A 29 10.03 7.85 -12.19
CA GLU A 29 10.35 6.50 -11.71
C GLU A 29 9.17 5.53 -11.88
N ILE A 30 7.94 5.99 -11.64
CA ILE A 30 6.73 5.21 -11.92
C ILE A 30 6.66 4.84 -13.40
N ARG A 31 6.91 5.81 -14.30
CA ARG A 31 6.93 5.55 -15.75
C ARG A 31 7.96 4.48 -16.12
N ARG A 32 9.19 4.59 -15.60
CA ARG A 32 10.24 3.59 -15.83
C ARG A 32 9.85 2.20 -15.33
N LEU A 33 9.16 2.13 -14.19
CA LEU A 33 8.67 0.86 -13.65
C LEU A 33 7.58 0.24 -14.55
N VAL A 34 6.62 1.05 -15.00
CA VAL A 34 5.57 0.61 -15.92
C VAL A 34 6.16 0.10 -17.24
N ASP A 35 7.12 0.83 -17.81
CA ASP A 35 7.75 0.46 -19.08
C ASP A 35 8.58 -0.84 -18.97
N ALA A 36 9.04 -1.21 -17.77
CA ALA A 36 9.76 -2.45 -17.51
C ALA A 36 8.85 -3.68 -17.31
N CYS A 37 7.55 -3.49 -17.08
CA CYS A 37 6.61 -4.59 -16.85
C CYS A 37 6.28 -5.35 -18.13
N ILE A 38 6.38 -6.68 -18.08
CA ILE A 38 6.08 -7.58 -19.21
C ILE A 38 4.56 -7.77 -19.41
N SER A 39 3.80 -7.82 -18.30
CA SER A 39 2.35 -8.03 -18.33
C SER A 39 1.60 -6.70 -18.31
N ARG A 40 0.54 -6.61 -19.12
CA ARG A 40 -0.43 -5.50 -19.06
C ARG A 40 -1.12 -5.41 -17.70
N GLY A 41 -1.24 -6.54 -16.98
CA GLY A 41 -1.81 -6.57 -15.64
C GLY A 41 -0.94 -5.82 -14.63
N ASP A 42 0.38 -6.02 -14.67
CA ASP A 42 1.32 -5.34 -13.77
C ASP A 42 1.41 -3.85 -14.10
N GLN A 43 1.46 -3.52 -15.39
CA GLN A 43 1.40 -2.13 -15.86
C GLN A 43 0.14 -1.44 -15.35
N PHE A 44 -1.02 -2.07 -15.50
CA PHE A 44 -2.29 -1.55 -15.01
C PHE A 44 -2.29 -1.38 -13.50
N LEU A 45 -1.79 -2.37 -12.74
CA LEU A 45 -1.75 -2.31 -11.29
C LEU A 45 -0.89 -1.16 -10.77
N ILE A 46 0.29 -0.95 -11.35
CA ILE A 46 1.20 0.15 -10.94
C ILE A 46 0.55 1.51 -11.21
N VAL A 47 0.00 1.70 -12.40
CA VAL A 47 -0.69 2.96 -12.75
C VAL A 47 -1.91 3.18 -11.86
N LEU A 48 -2.67 2.13 -11.56
CA LEU A 48 -3.82 2.24 -10.69
C LEU A 48 -3.41 2.71 -9.29
N LEU A 49 -2.37 2.10 -8.71
CA LEU A 49 -1.87 2.48 -7.39
C LEU A 49 -1.33 3.91 -7.36
N SER A 50 -0.60 4.33 -8.41
CA SER A 50 -0.04 5.70 -8.48
C SER A 50 -1.10 6.78 -8.61
N GLU A 51 -2.15 6.53 -9.40
CA GLU A 51 -3.19 7.53 -9.67
C GLU A 51 -4.26 7.62 -8.58
N THR A 52 -4.49 6.52 -7.84
CA THR A 52 -5.59 6.45 -6.86
C THR A 52 -5.15 6.43 -5.41
N GLY A 53 -3.88 6.09 -5.13
CA GLY A 53 -3.38 5.92 -3.77
C GLY A 53 -3.97 4.72 -3.02
N LEU A 54 -4.63 3.79 -3.73
CA LEU A 54 -5.16 2.56 -3.15
C LEU A 54 -4.06 1.73 -2.50
N ARG A 55 -4.39 1.01 -1.43
CA ARG A 55 -3.52 -0.03 -0.89
C ARG A 55 -3.51 -1.22 -1.84
N ILE A 56 -2.39 -1.94 -1.88
CA ILE A 56 -2.22 -3.13 -2.73
C ILE A 56 -3.36 -4.15 -2.56
N ARG A 57 -3.83 -4.36 -1.32
CA ARG A 57 -4.95 -5.27 -1.05
C ARG A 57 -6.26 -4.80 -1.65
N GLU A 58 -6.55 -3.50 -1.58
CA GLU A 58 -7.77 -2.93 -2.14
C GLU A 58 -7.76 -3.06 -3.66
N ALA A 59 -6.63 -2.71 -4.30
CA ALA A 59 -6.46 -2.83 -5.75
C ALA A 59 -6.64 -4.28 -6.25
N LEU A 60 -6.08 -5.26 -5.52
CA LEU A 60 -6.24 -6.68 -5.85
C LEU A 60 -7.69 -7.16 -5.65
N GLY A 61 -8.38 -6.68 -4.61
CA GLY A 61 -9.79 -7.00 -4.35
C GLY A 61 -10.79 -6.31 -5.28
N LEU A 62 -10.34 -5.41 -6.17
CA LEU A 62 -11.23 -4.75 -7.11
C LEU A 62 -11.82 -5.72 -8.12
N ARG A 63 -13.11 -5.54 -8.37
CA ARG A 63 -13.83 -6.18 -9.48
C ARG A 63 -14.07 -5.15 -10.56
N HIS A 64 -14.25 -5.59 -11.81
CA HIS A 64 -14.52 -4.69 -12.93
C HIS A 64 -15.72 -3.76 -12.67
N GLU A 65 -16.79 -4.25 -12.03
CA GLU A 65 -17.96 -3.46 -11.60
C GLU A 65 -17.62 -2.27 -10.67
N SER A 66 -16.44 -2.29 -10.06
CA SER A 66 -15.97 -1.27 -9.12
C SER A 66 -15.28 -0.10 -9.83
N LEU A 67 -14.96 -0.24 -11.12
CA LEU A 67 -14.33 0.77 -11.96
C LEU A 67 -15.41 1.53 -12.74
N ARG A 68 -15.72 2.76 -12.30
CA ARG A 68 -16.65 3.65 -13.00
C ARG A 68 -15.87 4.57 -13.91
N LEU A 69 -15.41 4.04 -15.05
CA LEU A 69 -14.52 4.75 -15.98
C LEU A 69 -15.11 6.07 -16.49
N ARG A 70 -16.42 6.11 -16.78
CA ARG A 70 -17.09 7.35 -17.23
C ARG A 70 -17.13 8.44 -16.16
N ALA A 71 -17.15 8.04 -14.89
CA ALA A 71 -17.16 8.95 -13.75
C ALA A 71 -15.74 9.22 -13.20
N ARG A 72 -14.71 8.53 -13.71
CA ARG A 72 -13.34 8.52 -13.16
C ARG A 72 -13.31 8.16 -11.67
N GLU A 73 -14.18 7.23 -11.26
CA GLU A 73 -14.28 6.77 -9.88
C GLU A 73 -13.85 5.30 -9.75
N VAL A 74 -13.15 5.00 -8.67
CA VAL A 74 -12.93 3.63 -8.20
C VAL A 74 -13.62 3.45 -6.85
N ARG A 75 -14.43 2.40 -6.70
CA ARG A 75 -15.13 2.11 -5.43
C ARG A 75 -14.50 0.93 -4.73
N VAL A 76 -13.95 1.17 -3.55
CA VAL A 76 -13.54 0.09 -2.64
C VAL A 76 -14.78 -0.38 -1.90
N VAL A 77 -15.22 -1.60 -2.18
CA VAL A 77 -16.40 -2.21 -1.55
C VAL A 77 -15.93 -3.45 -0.78
N PRO A 78 -16.16 -3.52 0.55
CA PRO A 78 -15.91 -4.73 1.32
C PRO A 78 -16.76 -5.87 0.78
N ARG A 79 -16.15 -7.04 0.56
CA ARG A 79 -16.85 -8.25 0.10
C ARG A 79 -16.50 -9.42 1.01
N GLU A 80 -17.49 -10.25 1.31
CA GLU A 80 -17.28 -11.45 2.14
C GLU A 80 -16.65 -12.61 1.35
N SER A 81 -16.76 -12.57 0.01
CA SER A 81 -16.23 -13.58 -0.92
C SER A 81 -15.04 -13.04 -1.72
N ASP A 82 -13.88 -12.98 -1.08
CA ASP A 82 -12.62 -12.66 -1.76
C ASP A 82 -12.01 -13.94 -2.34
N VAL A 83 -12.25 -14.17 -3.63
CA VAL A 83 -11.72 -15.32 -4.39
C VAL A 83 -10.18 -15.30 -4.44
N ASN A 84 -9.60 -14.12 -4.22
CA ASN A 84 -8.17 -13.82 -4.24
C ASN A 84 -7.59 -13.51 -2.85
N ALA A 85 -8.31 -13.88 -1.77
CA ALA A 85 -7.89 -13.70 -0.38
C ALA A 85 -7.55 -12.25 0.02
N ALA A 86 -7.93 -11.27 -0.80
CA ALA A 86 -7.64 -9.85 -0.62
C ALA A 86 -8.63 -9.23 0.38
N ARG A 87 -8.51 -9.55 1.66
CA ARG A 87 -9.36 -8.94 2.70
C ARG A 87 -9.16 -7.42 2.74
N VAL A 88 -10.24 -6.69 2.47
CA VAL A 88 -10.36 -5.26 2.78
C VAL A 88 -10.55 -5.14 4.30
N GLN A 89 -9.67 -4.38 4.98
CA GLN A 89 -9.71 -4.10 6.42
C GLN A 89 -9.86 -2.60 6.65
#